data_AF-A0A5S4T5Q9-F1
#
_entry.id   AF-A0A5S4T5Q9-F1
#
_cell.length_a   1.000
_cell.length_b   1.000
_cell.length_c   1.000
_cell.angle_alpha   90.00
_cell.angle_beta   90.00
_cell.angle_gamma   90.00
#
_symmetry.space_group_name_H-M   'P 1'
#
loop_
_entity.id
_entity.type
_entity.pdbx_description
1 polymer ?
#
loop_
_entity_poly.entity_id
_entity_poly.type
_entity_poly.pdbx_seq_one_letter_code
_entity_poly.pdbx_strand_id
1 'polypeptide(L)'
;MFLLINIIGLIVFLGIAVLFSRDRKNIQWQSIGILVVLNLFLAWFFIYFDWGQKAVRGAANGIAWVVQSAHAGTGFAFASLTNVKMMDMAV
;
A
#
# COMPACT_ATOMS: atom_id res chain seq x y z
N MET A 1 -9.71 15.75 15.22
CA MET A 1 -9.11 14.66 16.01
C MET A 1 -8.17 13.78 15.19
N PHE A 2 -8.60 13.20 14.07
CA PHE A 2 -7.74 12.33 13.22
C PHE A 2 -6.51 13.02 12.59
N LEU A 3 -6.60 14.30 12.25
CA LEU A 3 -5.49 15.02 11.62
C LEU A 3 -4.31 15.19 12.59
N LEU A 4 -4.58 15.55 13.85
CA LEU A 4 -3.56 15.64 14.91
C LEU A 4 -2.87 14.30 15.16
N ILE A 5 -3.65 13.21 15.20
CA ILE A 5 -3.11 11.85 15.37
C ILE A 5 -2.18 11.47 14.21
N ASN A 6 -2.54 11.81 12.97
CA ASN A 6 -1.68 11.55 11.81
C ASN A 6 -0.37 12.36 11.85
N ILE A 7 -0.43 13.63 12.24
CA ILE A 7 0.77 14.47 12.40
C ILE A 7 1.68 13.91 13.50
N ILE A 8 1.11 13.56 14.65
CA ILE A 8 1.87 12.95 15.75
C ILE A 8 2.48 11.62 15.29
N GLY A 9 1.72 10.79 14.58
CA GLY A 9 2.20 9.53 14.03
C GLY A 9 3.40 9.71 13.10
N LEU A 10 3.38 10.72 12.23
CA LEU A 10 4.49 11.05 11.34
C LEU A 10 5.73 11.49 12.12
N ILE A 11 5.57 12.32 13.14
CA ILE A 11 6.68 12.77 14.00
C ILE A 11 7.28 11.59 14.77
N VAL A 12 6.44 10.72 15.33
CA VAL A 12 6.88 9.51 16.04
C VAL A 12 7.64 8.57 15.08
N PHE A 13 7.13 8.37 13.87
CA PHE A 13 7.80 7.57 12.84
C PHE A 13 9.20 8.10 12.50
N LEU A 14 9.32 9.41 12.25
CA LEU A 14 10.61 10.08 12.02
C LEU A 14 11.53 9.96 13.25
N GLY A 15 10.98 10.10 14.46
CA GLY A 15 11.72 9.93 15.71
C GLY A 15 12.31 8.53 15.87
N ILE A 16 11.53 7.49 15.56
CA ILE A 16 12.00 6.09 15.58
C ILE A 16 13.08 5.87 14.51
N ALA A 17 12.90 6.41 13.30
CA ALA A 17 13.90 6.32 12.24
C ALA A 17 15.24 6.95 12.65
N VAL A 18 15.19 8.10 13.34
CA VAL A 18 16.39 8.74 13.92
C VAL A 18 16.99 7.91 15.05
N LEU A 19 16.16 7.28 15.89
CA LEU A 19 16.61 6.39 16.98
C LEU A 19 17.31 5.13 16.48
N PHE A 20 16.91 4.59 15.35
CA PHE A 20 17.57 3.42 14.74
C PHE A 20 18.64 3.78 13.71
N SER A 21 18.86 5.07 13.44
CA SER A 21 19.90 5.51 12.52
C SER A 21 21.29 5.24 13.09
N ARG A 22 22.09 4.51 12.32
CA ARG A 22 23.48 4.16 12.65
C ARG A 22 24.42 5.37 12.58
N ASP A 23 24.14 6.32 11.69
CA ASP A 23 24.92 7.55 11.53
C ASP A 23 24.01 8.78 11.63
N ARG A 24 23.75 9.20 12.87
CA ARG A 24 22.84 10.30 13.19
C ARG A 24 23.36 11.67 12.77
N LYS A 25 24.67 11.80 12.56
CA LYS A 25 25.30 13.08 12.19
C LYS A 25 25.22 13.36 10.70
N ASN A 26 25.21 12.33 9.86
CA ASN A 26 25.11 12.46 8.40
C ASN A 26 23.67 12.28 7.88
N ILE A 27 22.66 12.50 8.74
CA ILE A 27 21.26 12.47 8.30
C ILE A 27 21.01 13.64 7.33
N GLN A 28 20.67 13.31 6.09
CA GLN A 28 20.30 14.28 5.07
C GLN A 28 18.86 14.78 5.28
N TRP A 29 18.69 15.72 6.20
CA TRP A 29 17.38 16.28 6.57
C TRP A 29 16.63 16.90 5.39
N GLN A 30 17.33 17.48 4.42
CA GLN A 30 16.72 18.00 3.18
C GLN A 30 16.08 16.86 2.37
N SER A 31 16.78 15.74 2.19
CA SER A 31 16.26 14.58 1.46
C SER A 31 15.05 13.98 2.15
N ILE A 32 15.08 13.87 3.49
CA ILE A 32 13.95 13.37 4.29
C ILE A 32 12.75 14.32 4.15
N GLY A 33 12.96 15.63 4.28
CA GLY A 33 11.91 16.63 4.13
C GLY A 33 11.26 16.58 2.74
N ILE A 34 12.07 16.51 1.68
CA ILE A 34 11.58 16.34 0.30
C ILE A 34 10.76 15.06 0.18
N LEU A 35 11.24 13.95 0.74
CA LEU A 35 10.55 12.66 0.68
C LEU A 35 9.18 12.73 1.37
N VAL A 36 9.11 13.35 2.54
CA VAL A 36 7.86 13.51 3.32
C VAL A 36 6.86 14.38 2.55
N VAL A 37 7.28 15.53 2.05
CA VAL A 37 6.42 16.45 1.28
C VAL A 37 5.94 15.78 -0.01
N LEU A 38 6.84 15.12 -0.73
CA LEU A 38 6.50 14.40 -1.96
C LEU A 38 5.48 13.29 -1.69
N ASN A 39 5.66 12.50 -0.63
CA ASN A 39 4.69 11.47 -0.27
C ASN A 39 3.33 12.06 0.10
N LEU A 40 3.30 13.17 0.84
CA LEU A 40 2.05 13.83 1.19
C LEU A 40 1.34 14.39 -0.04
N PHE A 41 2.10 14.98 -0.97
CA PHE A 41 1.60 15.46 -2.25
C PHE A 41 1.05 14.32 -3.11
N LEU A 42 1.79 13.21 -3.23
CA LEU A 42 1.36 12.04 -3.99
C LEU A 42 0.12 11.40 -3.37
N ALA A 43 0.08 11.24 -2.05
CA ALA A 43 -1.09 10.72 -1.34
C ALA A 43 -2.31 11.61 -1.57
N TRP A 44 -2.16 12.93 -1.44
CA TRP A 44 -3.22 13.88 -1.75
C TRP A 44 -3.66 13.79 -3.21
N PHE A 45 -2.72 13.73 -4.15
CA PHE A 45 -3.00 13.61 -5.57
C PHE A 45 -3.77 12.33 -5.91
N PHE A 46 -3.31 11.17 -5.44
CA PHE A 46 -3.95 9.89 -5.75
C PHE A 46 -5.28 9.68 -5.02
N ILE A 47 -5.49 10.28 -3.85
CA ILE A 47 -6.73 10.13 -3.08
C ILE A 47 -7.80 11.12 -3.54
N TYR A 48 -7.45 12.38 -3.82
CA TYR A 48 -8.45 13.42 -4.10
C TYR A 48 -8.72 13.65 -5.59
N PHE A 49 -7.76 13.38 -6.50
CA PHE A 49 -7.98 13.60 -7.93
C PHE A 49 -8.51 12.33 -8.63
N ASP A 50 -9.57 12.51 -9.43
CA ASP A 50 -10.19 11.42 -10.20
C ASP A 50 -9.22 10.72 -11.14
N TRP A 51 -8.30 11.47 -11.78
CA TRP A 51 -7.30 10.87 -12.65
C TRP A 51 -6.31 10.00 -11.86
N GLY A 52 -5.89 10.46 -10.68
CA GLY A 52 -5.02 9.71 -9.77
C GLY A 52 -5.67 8.39 -9.35
N GLN A 53 -6.94 8.44 -8.93
CA GLN A 53 -7.69 7.24 -8.58
C GLN A 53 -7.85 6.27 -9.75
N LYS A 54 -8.13 6.78 -10.96
CA LYS A 54 -8.23 5.95 -12.18
C LYS A 54 -6.92 5.23 -12.50
N ALA A 55 -5.79 5.92 -12.35
CA ALA A 55 -4.47 5.32 -12.56
C ALA A 55 -4.21 4.18 -11.55
N VAL A 56 -4.50 4.41 -10.26
CA VAL A 56 -4.35 3.39 -9.21
C VAL A 56 -5.27 2.20 -9.47
N ARG A 57 -6.54 2.45 -9.85
CA ARG A 57 -7.50 1.38 -10.21
C ARG A 57 -7.04 0.59 -11.44
N GLY A 58 -6.47 1.26 -12.45
CA GLY A 58 -5.90 0.60 -13.63
C GLY A 58 -4.75 -0.34 -13.26
N ALA A 59 -3.83 0.12 -12.41
CA ALA A 59 -2.74 -0.70 -11.91
C ALA A 59 -3.25 -1.89 -11.08
N ALA A 60 -4.22 -1.66 -10.19
CA ALA A 60 -4.85 -2.71 -9.39
C ALA A 60 -5.54 -3.76 -10.26
N ASN A 61 -6.24 -3.35 -11.32
CA ASN A 61 -6.87 -4.27 -12.27
C ASN A 61 -5.84 -5.10 -13.04
N GLY A 62 -4.71 -4.50 -13.43
CA GLY A 62 -3.62 -5.23 -14.08
C GLY A 62 -3.05 -6.33 -13.17
N ILE A 63 -2.81 -6.01 -11.90
CA ILE A 63 -2.35 -6.99 -10.89
C ILE A 63 -3.42 -8.06 -10.69
N ALA A 64 -4.69 -7.68 -10.54
CA ALA A 64 -5.79 -8.61 -10.35
C ALA A 64 -5.92 -9.59 -11.52
N TRP A 65 -5.71 -9.12 -12.76
CA TRP A 65 -5.71 -9.97 -13.94
C TRP A 65 -4.58 -11.02 -13.91
N VAL A 66 -3.37 -10.62 -13.52
CA VAL A 66 -2.24 -11.55 -13.36
C VAL A 66 -2.55 -12.60 -12.30
N VAL A 67 -3.07 -12.18 -11.14
CA VAL A 67 -3.46 -13.07 -10.04
C VAL A 67 -4.55 -14.04 -10.48
N GLN A 68 -5.58 -13.56 -11.17
CA GLN A 68 -6.67 -14.40 -11.67
C GLN A 68 -6.18 -15.43 -12.70
N SER A 69 -5.22 -15.05 -13.55
CA SER A 69 -4.60 -15.96 -14.52
C SER A 69 -3.80 -17.06 -13.83
N ALA A 70 -3.06 -16.73 -12.77
CA ALA A 70 -2.38 -17.71 -11.94
C ALA A 70 -3.36 -18.65 -11.21
N HIS A 71 -4.50 -18.11 -10.74
CA HIS A 71 -5.57 -18.93 -10.17
C HIS A 71 -6.20 -19.87 -11.19
N ALA A 72 -6.41 -19.45 -12.43
CA ALA A 72 -6.91 -20.32 -13.49
C ALA A 72 -5.92 -21.47 -13.79
N GLY A 73 -4.62 -21.18 -13.83
CA GLY A 73 -3.58 -22.21 -14.06
C GLY A 73 -3.45 -23.20 -12.90
N THR A 74 -3.44 -22.71 -11.65
CA THR A 74 -3.42 -23.58 -10.47
C THR A 74 -4.73 -24.35 -10.30
N GLY A 75 -5.86 -23.75 -10.67
CA GLY A 75 -7.16 -24.41 -10.74
C GLY A 75 -7.23 -25.52 -11.78
N PHE A 76 -6.49 -25.43 -12.89
CA PHE A 76 -6.33 -26.54 -13.84
C PHE A 76 -5.45 -27.66 -13.26
N ALA A 77 -4.29 -27.32 -12.69
CA ALA A 77 -3.35 -28.31 -12.15
C ALA A 77 -3.83 -29.01 -10.86
N PHE A 78 -4.63 -28.32 -10.04
CA PHE A 78 -5.11 -28.78 -8.74
C PHE A 78 -6.63 -28.55 -8.60
N ALA A 79 -7.39 -28.85 -9.65
CA ALA A 79 -8.85 -28.65 -9.70
C ALA A 79 -9.59 -29.27 -8.49
N SER A 80 -9.14 -30.43 -8.00
CA SER A 80 -9.76 -31.11 -6.86
C SER A 80 -9.47 -30.46 -5.50
N LEU A 81 -8.40 -29.66 -5.37
CA LEU A 81 -8.00 -29.00 -4.12
C LEU A 81 -8.41 -27.52 -4.08
N THR A 82 -8.59 -26.89 -5.25
CA THR A 82 -8.94 -25.47 -5.40
C THR A 82 -10.43 -25.24 -5.63
N ASN A 83 -11.16 -26.26 -6.09
CA ASN A 83 -12.62 -26.26 -6.12
C ASN A 83 -13.14 -26.53 -4.70
N VAL A 84 -12.99 -25.54 -3.83
CA VAL A 84 -13.63 -25.57 -2.52
C VAL A 84 -15.11 -25.48 -2.79
N LYS A 85 -15.81 -26.62 -2.71
CA LYS A 85 -17.28 -26.67 -2.66
C LYS A 85 -17.67 -25.69 -1.56
N MET A 86 -18.23 -24.53 -1.93
CA MET A 86 -18.88 -23.64 -0.98
C MET A 86 -19.91 -24.51 -0.26
N MET A 87 -19.59 -24.94 0.96
CA MET A 87 -20.59 -25.51 1.84
C MET A 87 -21.53 -24.35 2.09
N ASP A 88 -22.70 -24.45 1.47
CA ASP A 88 -23.90 -23.73 1.84
C ASP A 88 -24.02 -23.82 3.37
N MET A 89 -23.57 -22.78 4.07
CA MET A 89 -23.87 -22.64 5.48
C MET A 89 -25.34 -22.25 5.51
N ALA A 90 -26.18 -23.27 5.55
CA ALA A 90 -27.61 -23.14 5.75
C ALA A 90 -27.86 -22.28 7.01
N VAL A 91 -28.28 -21.03 6.76
CA VAL A 91 -29.06 -20.19 7.67
C VAL A 91 -30.09 -19.47 6.83
#